data_AF-A0A938TMT5-F1
#
_entry.id   AF-A0A938TMT5-F1
#
_cell.length_a   1.000
_cell.length_b   1.000
_cell.length_c   1.000
_cell.angle_alpha   90.00
_cell.angle_beta   90.00
_cell.angle_gamma   90.00
#
_symmetry.space_group_name_H-M   'P 1'
#
loop_
_entity.id
_entity.type
_entity.pdbx_description
1 polymer ?
#
loop_
_entity_poly.entity_id
_entity_poly.type
_entity_poly.pdbx_seq_one_letter_code
_entity_poly.pdbx_strand_id
1 'polypeptide(L)'
;KANHPQTNGICERFHRTMKQEFYDIAFRKKIYASLEELQVDVDHWIAKYNETRPHSGKYCYGKTPMQTFRETKHLATEKTIPVVESPDSANNLTRAA
;
A
#
# COMPACT_ATOMS: atom_id res chain seq x y z
N LYS A 1 -3.93 -7.77 16.43
CA LYS A 1 -5.08 -8.66 16.15
C LYS A 1 -5.64 -8.29 14.78
N ALA A 2 -5.78 -9.24 13.85
CA ALA A 2 -6.42 -8.96 12.55
C ALA A 2 -7.87 -8.50 12.78
N ASN A 3 -8.43 -7.67 11.90
CA ASN A 3 -9.78 -7.07 12.02
C ASN A 3 -9.97 -6.11 13.20
N HIS A 4 -8.96 -5.30 13.52
CA HIS A 4 -9.08 -4.21 14.51
C HIS A 4 -9.17 -2.84 13.79
N PRO A 5 -10.06 -1.91 14.20
CA PRO A 5 -10.22 -0.58 13.58
C PRO A 5 -8.91 0.21 13.38
N GLN A 6 -7.91 -0.05 14.22
CA GLN A 6 -6.63 0.65 14.20
C GLN A 6 -5.73 0.19 13.05
N THR A 7 -5.88 -1.07 12.60
CA THR A 7 -5.16 -1.65 11.46
C THR A 7 -5.75 -1.17 10.13
N ASN A 8 -7.07 -0.92 10.08
CA ASN A 8 -7.75 -0.45 8.86
C ASN A 8 -7.77 1.07 8.71
N GLY A 9 -7.70 1.81 9.83
CA GLY A 9 -7.86 3.27 9.81
C GLY A 9 -6.82 4.04 8.98
N ILE A 10 -5.63 3.47 8.73
CA ILE A 10 -4.64 4.10 7.82
C ILE A 10 -5.08 3.94 6.37
N CYS A 11 -5.46 2.73 5.97
CA CYS A 11 -5.94 2.44 4.61
C CYS A 11 -7.21 3.23 4.28
N GLU A 12 -8.17 3.26 5.22
CA GLU A 12 -9.40 4.05 5.08
C GLU A 12 -9.12 5.55 4.93
N ARG A 13 -8.16 6.10 5.69
CA ARG A 13 -7.74 7.50 5.54
C ARG A 13 -7.09 7.75 4.18
N PHE A 14 -6.20 6.86 3.74
CA PHE A 14 -5.58 6.96 2.42
C PHE A 14 -6.62 7.00 1.30
N HIS A 15 -7.58 6.07 1.29
CA HIS A 15 -8.64 6.06 0.28
C HIS A 15 -9.50 7.32 0.30
N ARG A 16 -9.80 7.87 1.48
CA ARG A 16 -10.52 9.15 1.60
C ARG A 16 -9.72 10.29 0.98
N THR A 17 -8.43 10.35 1.25
CA THR A 17 -7.51 11.33 0.68
C THR A 17 -7.41 11.21 -0.83
N MET A 18 -7.23 10.00 -1.36
CA MET A 18 -7.21 9.75 -2.81
C MET A 18 -8.53 10.18 -3.47
N LYS A 19 -9.68 9.87 -2.86
CA LYS A 19 -10.97 10.35 -3.36
C LYS A 19 -11.02 11.87 -3.45
N GLN A 20 -10.69 12.57 -2.37
CA GLN A 20 -10.85 14.02 -2.26
C GLN A 20 -9.84 14.81 -3.10
N GLU A 21 -8.58 14.36 -3.12
CA GLU A 21 -7.48 15.09 -3.76
C GLU A 21 -7.21 14.65 -5.20
N PHE A 22 -7.62 13.44 -5.59
CA PHE A 22 -7.46 12.94 -6.95
C PHE A 22 -8.81 12.79 -7.66
N TYR A 23 -9.62 11.77 -7.30
CA TYR A 23 -10.80 11.40 -8.11
C TYR A 23 -11.84 12.52 -8.25
N ASP A 24 -12.16 13.20 -7.14
CA ASP A 24 -13.14 14.30 -7.14
C ASP A 24 -12.66 15.49 -8.01
N ILE A 25 -11.35 15.63 -8.26
CA ILE A 25 -10.77 16.69 -9.11
C ILE A 25 -10.61 16.21 -10.54
N ALA A 26 -10.04 15.01 -10.75
CA ALA A 26 -9.76 14.42 -12.04
C ALA A 26 -11.03 14.33 -12.89
N PHE A 27 -12.11 13.75 -12.34
CA PHE A 27 -13.38 13.58 -13.06
C PHE A 27 -14.13 14.88 -13.34
N ARG A 28 -13.74 16.01 -12.71
CA ARG A 28 -14.27 17.34 -13.06
C ARG A 28 -13.44 18.06 -14.12
N LYS A 29 -12.16 17.69 -14.29
CA LYS A 29 -11.21 18.39 -15.18
C LYS A 29 -10.99 17.69 -16.51
N LYS A 30 -11.14 16.37 -16.54
CA LYS A 30 -10.78 15.52 -17.68
C LYS A 30 -11.84 14.45 -17.87
N ILE A 31 -12.28 14.27 -19.11
CA ILE A 31 -13.07 13.10 -19.52
C ILE A 31 -12.08 12.03 -19.93
N TYR A 32 -12.13 10.88 -19.27
CA TYR A 32 -11.27 9.75 -19.55
C TYR A 32 -11.94 8.85 -20.59
N ALA A 33 -11.22 8.51 -21.66
CA ALA A 33 -11.74 7.64 -22.72
C ALA A 33 -11.50 6.15 -22.43
N SER A 34 -10.57 5.83 -21.53
CA SER A 34 -10.27 4.46 -21.11
C SER A 34 -9.79 4.39 -19.65
N LEU A 35 -9.75 3.17 -19.11
CA LEU A 35 -9.25 2.94 -17.75
C LEU A 35 -7.74 3.18 -17.66
N GLU A 36 -7.00 2.84 -18.71
CA GLU A 36 -5.55 3.02 -18.80
C GLU A 36 -5.17 4.49 -18.68
N GLU A 37 -5.95 5.38 -19.32
CA GLU A 37 -5.73 6.82 -19.23
C GLU A 37 -5.93 7.34 -17.80
N LEU A 38 -6.94 6.83 -17.09
CA LEU A 38 -7.13 7.13 -15.67
C LEU A 38 -6.00 6.58 -14.82
N GLN A 39 -5.54 5.35 -15.11
CA GLN A 39 -4.47 4.68 -14.37
C GLN A 39 -3.17 5.49 -14.43
N VAL A 40 -2.80 6.03 -15.59
CA VAL A 40 -1.59 6.89 -15.73
C VAL A 40 -1.67 8.11 -14.80
N ASP A 41 -2.82 8.78 -14.74
CA ASP A 41 -2.99 9.95 -13.87
C ASP A 41 -3.00 9.56 -12.38
N VAL A 42 -3.61 8.42 -12.03
CA VAL A 42 -3.58 7.84 -10.68
C VAL A 42 -2.14 7.54 -10.27
N ASP A 43 -1.36 6.89 -11.12
CA ASP A 43 0.02 6.50 -10.84
C ASP A 43 0.90 7.72 -10.57
N HIS A 44 0.75 8.78 -11.38
CA HIS A 44 1.43 10.05 -11.14
C HIS A 44 1.03 10.68 -9.79
N TRP A 45 -0.27 10.64 -9.45
CA TRP A 45 -0.73 11.16 -8.16
C TRP A 45 -0.18 10.33 -6.99
N ILE A 46 -0.14 9.00 -7.11
CA ILE A 46 0.42 8.09 -6.09
C ILE A 46 1.92 8.35 -5.91
N ALA A 47 2.68 8.49 -7.00
CA ALA A 47 4.11 8.82 -6.93
C ALA A 47 4.33 10.13 -6.16
N LYS A 48 3.59 11.17 -6.51
CA LYS A 48 3.62 12.45 -5.79
C LYS A 48 3.26 12.28 -4.31
N TYR A 49 2.18 11.58 -3.99
CA TYR A 49 1.76 11.33 -2.62
C TYR A 49 2.87 10.64 -1.81
N ASN A 50 3.48 9.59 -2.36
CA ASN A 50 4.48 8.79 -1.69
C ASN A 50 5.83 9.51 -1.52
N GLU A 51 6.22 10.33 -2.48
CA GLU A 51 7.57 10.89 -2.54
C GLU A 51 7.67 12.35 -2.11
N THR A 52 6.57 13.10 -2.17
CA THR A 52 6.61 14.56 -1.92
C THR A 52 5.79 15.01 -0.74
N ARG A 53 4.78 14.25 -0.29
CA ARG A 53 3.90 14.68 0.79
C ARG A 53 4.54 14.41 2.15
N PRO A 54 4.92 15.44 2.93
CA PRO A 54 5.37 15.23 4.30
C PRO A 54 4.18 14.82 5.18
N HIS A 55 4.42 13.88 6.09
CA HIS A 55 3.46 13.50 7.11
C HIS A 55 3.97 13.89 8.50
N SER A 56 3.22 14.76 9.18
CA SER A 56 3.54 15.24 10.53
C SER A 56 3.00 14.34 11.64
N GLY A 57 2.63 13.09 11.33
CA GLY A 57 2.17 12.13 12.34
C GLY A 57 3.24 11.90 13.40
N LYS A 58 2.83 11.54 14.61
CA LYS A 58 3.69 11.38 15.82
C LYS A 58 4.98 10.57 15.57
N TYR A 59 4.96 9.63 14.63
CA TYR A 59 6.10 8.76 14.30
C TYR A 59 6.61 8.92 12.87
N CYS A 60 6.05 9.85 12.09
CA CYS A 60 6.48 10.16 10.72
C CYS A 60 7.51 11.28 10.68
N TYR A 61 7.55 12.16 11.69
CA TYR A 61 8.57 13.22 11.82
C TYR A 61 8.74 14.11 10.58
N GLY A 62 7.65 14.38 9.85
CA GLY A 62 7.69 15.18 8.62
C GLY A 62 8.22 14.43 7.39
N LYS A 63 8.57 13.15 7.53
CA LYS A 63 9.02 12.30 6.42
C LYS A 63 7.86 11.97 5.48
N THR A 64 8.20 11.65 4.25
CA THR A 64 7.23 11.19 3.26
C THR A 64 6.85 9.72 3.53
N PRO A 65 5.71 9.24 3.00
CA PRO A 65 5.35 7.83 3.10
C PRO A 65 6.47 6.90 2.65
N MET A 66 7.11 7.19 1.52
CA MET A 66 8.17 6.36 0.97
C MET A 66 9.45 6.37 1.83
N GLN A 67 9.82 7.52 2.40
CA GLN A 67 10.93 7.60 3.34
C GLN A 67 10.67 6.74 4.58
N THR A 68 9.49 6.89 5.18
CA THR A 68 9.08 6.11 6.36
C THR A 68 9.08 4.61 6.05
N PHE A 69 8.55 4.21 4.89
CA PHE A 69 8.53 2.82 4.46
C PHE A 69 9.93 2.22 4.32
N ARG A 70 10.85 2.94 3.66
CA ARG A 70 12.23 2.46 3.47
C ARG A 70 12.97 2.30 4.79
N GLU A 71 12.85 3.27 5.69
CA GLU A 71 13.51 3.23 7.00
C GLU A 71 12.97 2.11 7.89
N THR A 72 11.66 1.86 7.85
CA THR A 72 10.99 0.87 8.72
C THR A 72 10.98 -0.54 8.16
N LYS A 73 11.54 -0.77 6.95
CA LYS A 73 11.57 -2.08 6.29
C LYS A 73 12.13 -3.19 7.18
N HIS A 74 13.17 -2.91 7.97
CA HIS A 74 13.79 -3.86 8.90
C HIS A 74 12.78 -4.41 9.93
N LEU A 75 11.85 -3.58 10.42
CA LEU A 75 10.82 -3.98 11.38
C LEU A 75 9.90 -5.08 10.83
N ALA A 76 9.64 -5.06 9.51
CA ALA A 76 8.85 -6.10 8.86
C ALA A 76 9.64 -7.40 8.73
N THR A 77 10.93 -7.31 8.36
CA THR A 77 11.83 -8.47 8.28
C THR A 77 11.98 -9.17 9.63
N GLU A 78 12.20 -8.41 10.71
CA GLU A 78 12.34 -8.94 12.08
C GLU A 78 11.06 -9.64 12.58
N LYS A 79 9.89 -9.22 12.11
CA LYS A 79 8.58 -9.76 12.50
C LYS A 79 8.06 -10.84 11.55
N THR A 80 8.80 -11.15 10.50
CA THR A 80 8.42 -12.23 9.58
C THR A 80 8.54 -13.55 10.32
N ILE A 81 7.44 -14.28 10.44
CA ILE A 81 7.44 -15.62 11.04
C ILE A 81 8.24 -16.53 10.08
N PRO A 82 9.31 -17.19 10.54
CA PRO A 82 10.01 -18.14 9.69
C PRO A 82 9.03 -19.21 9.24
N VAL A 83 8.96 -19.43 7.93
CA VAL A 83 8.22 -20.56 7.38
C VAL A 83 8.93 -21.80 7.90
N VAL A 84 8.35 -22.43 8.92
CA VAL A 84 8.74 -23.79 9.28
C VAL A 84 8.30 -24.63 8.10
N GLU A 85 9.24 -25.04 7.26
CA GLU A 85 8.99 -26.09 6.28
C GLU A 85 8.57 -27.32 7.08
N SER A 86 7.26 -27.59 7.11
CA SER A 86 6.78 -28.86 7.63
C SER A 86 7.30 -29.95 6.68
N PRO A 87 7.94 -31.02 7.19
CA PRO A 87 8.46 -32.11 6.36
C PRO A 87 7.39 -32.78 5.48
N ASP A 88 6.10 -32.55 5.76
CA ASP A 88 4.99 -33.25 5.14
C ASP A 88 4.59 -32.74 3.74
N SER A 89 5.14 -31.61 3.27
CA SER A 89 4.77 -31.07 1.95
C SER A 89 5.48 -31.74 0.77
N ALA A 90 6.45 -32.62 1.02
CA ALA A 90 7.17 -33.34 -0.05
C ALA A 90 6.41 -34.57 -0.61
N ASN A 91 5.30 -35.01 0.01
CA ASN A 91 4.73 -36.34 -0.28
C ASN A 91 3.47 -36.37 -1.16
N ASN A 92 2.99 -35.23 -1.68
CA ASN A 92 1.77 -35.17 -2.50
C ASN A 92 1.99 -34.95 -4.02
N LEU A 93 3.23 -35.12 -4.53
CA LEU A 93 3.53 -34.99 -5.97
C LEU A 93 3.94 -36.30 -6.67
N THR A 94 3.84 -37.46 -6.03
CA THR A 94 4.27 -38.75 -6.62
C THR A 94 3.18 -39.83 -6.73
N ARG A 95 1.89 -39.46 -6.73
CA ARG A 95 0.78 -40.39 -7.05
C ARG A 95 -0.22 -39.79 -8.04
N ALA A 96 0.26 -39.50 -9.25
CA ALA A 96 -0.57 -39.37 -10.45
C ALA A 96 0.31 -39.67 -11.68
N ALA A 97 0.63 -40.95 -11.86
CA ALA A 97 1.10 -41.52 -13.12
C ALA A 97 0.48 -42.91 -13.24
#